data_AF-A0A4Y2D964-F1
#
_entry.id   AF-A0A4Y2D964-F1
#
_cell.length_a   1.000
_cell.length_b   1.000
_cell.length_c   1.000
_cell.angle_alpha   90.00
_cell.angle_beta   90.00
_cell.angle_gamma   90.00
#
_symmetry.space_group_name_H-M   'P 1'
#
loop_
_entity.id
_entity.type
_entity.pdbx_description
1 polymer ?
#
loop_
_entity_poly.entity_id
_entity_poly.type
_entity_poly.pdbx_seq_one_letter_code
_entity_poly.pdbx_strand_id
1 'polypeptide(L)'
;MEEDENFLQCVMFSDEATFHVSGIVNRHHTRIWGSENPQAVQEQARDSPKVSVWCGLLHDRIIWPFFFPEETARSDTYLDMLEIFVFPQTEDSSSSGWGTATQEFGSAKGFR
;
A
#
# COMPACT_ATOMS: atom_id res chain seq x y z
N MET A 1 -12.75 9.24 -34.06
CA MET A 1 -12.43 9.44 -32.64
C MET A 1 -10.93 9.40 -32.60
N GLU A 2 -10.26 10.52 -32.34
CA GLU A 2 -8.80 10.52 -32.20
C GLU A 2 -8.47 9.76 -30.93
N GLU A 3 -7.73 8.66 -31.06
CA GLU A 3 -7.15 7.99 -29.91
C GLU A 3 -6.02 8.87 -29.40
N ASP A 4 -6.21 9.44 -28.21
CA ASP A 4 -5.14 10.14 -27.52
C ASP A 4 -4.12 9.09 -27.06
N GLU A 5 -3.02 8.96 -27.81
CA GLU A 5 -1.93 8.01 -27.53
C GLU A 5 -1.33 8.21 -26.13
N ASN A 6 -1.54 9.38 -25.50
CA ASN A 6 -1.05 9.70 -24.16
C ASN A 6 -2.07 9.43 -23.06
N PHE A 7 -3.28 8.94 -23.36
CA PHE A 7 -4.30 8.67 -22.35
C PHE A 7 -3.78 7.79 -21.20
N LEU A 8 -3.02 6.74 -21.52
CA LEU A 8 -2.46 5.83 -20.52
C LEU A 8 -1.42 6.48 -19.60
N GLN A 9 -0.79 7.59 -20.02
CA GLN A 9 0.16 8.32 -19.18
C GLN A 9 -0.53 9.10 -18.05
N CYS A 10 -1.83 9.41 -18.23
CA CYS A 10 -2.66 10.09 -17.25
C CYS A 10 -3.41 9.14 -16.31
N VAL A 11 -3.32 7.82 -16.53
CA VAL A 11 -3.98 6.82 -15.67
C VAL A 11 -3.06 6.43 -14.53
N MET A 12 -3.56 6.57 -13.30
CA MET A 12 -2.92 6.03 -12.10
C MET A 12 -3.65 4.77 -11.65
N PHE A 13 -2.92 3.69 -11.49
CA PHE A 13 -3.40 2.47 -10.85
C PHE A 13 -3.11 2.53 -9.36
N SER A 14 -4.02 2.07 -8.52
CA SER A 14 -3.79 2.01 -7.07
C SER A 14 -4.52 0.85 -6.46
N ASP A 15 -4.00 0.33 -5.35
CA ASP A 15 -4.66 -0.73 -4.60
C ASP A 15 -4.31 -0.65 -3.11
N GLU A 16 -5.12 -1.32 -2.30
CA GLU A 16 -4.89 -1.54 -0.87
C GLU A 16 -4.57 -3.01 -0.60
N ALA A 17 -3.54 -3.25 0.22
CA ALA A 17 -3.23 -4.58 0.73
C ALA A 17 -3.09 -4.57 2.25
N THR A 18 -3.75 -5.51 2.92
CA THR A 18 -3.64 -5.69 4.38
C THR A 18 -2.71 -6.85 4.70
N PHE A 19 -1.70 -6.59 5.53
CA PHE A 19 -0.72 -7.57 5.97
C PHE A 19 -0.86 -7.84 7.46
N HIS A 20 -0.66 -9.11 7.85
CA HIS A 20 -0.50 -9.47 9.26
C HIS A 20 0.96 -9.25 9.68
N VAL A 21 1.17 -8.44 10.72
CA VAL A 21 2.52 -8.15 11.25
C VAL A 21 3.13 -9.39 11.93
N SER A 22 2.31 -10.37 12.32
CA SER A 22 2.75 -11.61 12.94
C SER A 22 3.49 -12.56 11.98
N GLY A 23 3.57 -12.25 10.68
CA GLY A 23 4.21 -13.10 9.68
C GLY A 23 3.48 -14.42 9.40
N ILE A 24 2.29 -14.61 9.99
CA ILE A 24 1.48 -15.80 9.82
C ILE A 24 0.72 -15.68 8.49
N VAL A 25 1.04 -16.58 7.55
CA VAL A 25 0.33 -16.70 6.27
C VAL A 25 -1.00 -17.41 6.50
N ASN A 26 -2.09 -16.89 5.89
CA ASN A 26 -3.42 -17.46 5.99
C ASN A 26 -3.41 -18.97 5.64
N ARG A 27 -3.97 -19.80 6.52
CA ARG A 27 -3.99 -21.27 6.39
C ARG A 27 -4.60 -21.75 5.06
N HIS A 28 -5.47 -20.95 4.45
CA HIS A 28 -6.07 -21.27 3.14
C HIS A 28 -5.12 -21.03 1.95
N HIS A 29 -4.09 -20.21 2.12
CA HIS A 29 -3.03 -19.98 1.11
C HIS A 29 -1.73 -20.76 1.41
N THR A 30 -1.62 -21.37 2.59
CA THR A 30 -0.45 -22.15 3.00
C THR A 30 -0.63 -23.63 2.67
N ARG A 31 0.08 -24.14 1.66
CA ARG A 31 0.15 -25.58 1.37
C ARG A 31 1.49 -26.14 1.87
N ILE A 32 1.42 -26.98 2.89
CA ILE A 32 2.59 -27.66 3.46
C ILE A 32 2.80 -28.96 2.67
N TRP A 33 3.97 -29.12 2.06
CA TRP A 33 4.35 -30.31 1.31
C TRP A 33 5.37 -31.14 2.10
N GLY A 34 5.21 -32.46 2.06
CA GLY A 34 6.13 -33.42 2.69
C GLY A 34 6.01 -34.78 2.00
N SER A 35 7.06 -35.61 2.11
CA SER A 35 7.05 -36.99 1.57
C SER A 35 6.09 -37.91 2.31
N GLU A 36 5.77 -37.58 3.57
CA GLU A 36 4.71 -38.19 4.38
C GLU A 36 3.81 -37.07 4.93
N ASN A 37 2.59 -37.42 5.36
CA ASN A 37 1.61 -36.47 5.88
C ASN A 37 2.20 -35.69 7.08
N PRO A 38 2.50 -34.39 6.95
CA PRO A 38 3.35 -33.68 7.92
C PRO A 38 2.64 -33.37 9.25
N GLN A 39 1.35 -33.70 9.41
CA GLN A 39 0.52 -33.41 10.60
C GLN A 39 0.73 -31.98 11.17
N ALA A 40 1.11 -31.04 10.31
CA ALA A 40 1.51 -29.72 10.75
C ALA A 40 0.26 -28.90 11.09
N VAL A 41 0.12 -28.56 12.37
CA VAL A 41 -0.90 -27.64 12.86
C VAL A 41 -0.29 -26.24 12.85
N GLN A 42 -0.73 -25.39 11.92
CA GLN A 42 -0.39 -23.98 11.93
C GLN A 42 -1.30 -23.25 12.92
N GLU A 43 -0.76 -22.85 14.07
CA GLU A 43 -1.47 -22.02 15.04
C GLU A 43 -1.63 -20.61 14.48
N GLN A 44 -2.87 -20.14 14.37
CA GLN A 44 -3.19 -18.79 13.92
C GLN A 44 -3.50 -17.93 15.15
N ALA A 45 -2.66 -16.92 15.41
CA ALA A 45 -2.97 -15.90 16.39
C ALA A 45 -4.17 -15.08 15.89
N ARG A 46 -5.33 -15.26 16.55
CA ARG A 46 -6.63 -14.68 16.17
C ARG A 46 -6.60 -13.15 16.06
N ASP A 47 -5.84 -12.49 16.92
CA ASP A 47 -5.77 -11.03 17.02
C ASP A 47 -4.35 -10.52 16.70
N SER A 48 -3.77 -11.03 15.62
CA SER A 48 -2.49 -10.51 15.12
C SER A 48 -2.68 -9.08 14.60
N PRO A 49 -1.85 -8.10 15.01
CA PRO A 49 -1.92 -6.75 14.49
C PRO A 49 -1.85 -6.74 12.96
N LYS A 50 -2.73 -5.97 12.33
CA LYS A 50 -2.76 -5.79 10.88
C LYS A 50 -2.29 -4.40 10.51
N VAL A 51 -1.70 -4.31 9.33
CA VAL A 51 -1.32 -3.05 8.70
C VAL A 51 -1.92 -3.04 7.31
N SER A 52 -2.77 -2.05 7.04
CA SER A 52 -3.23 -1.75 5.68
C SER A 52 -2.26 -0.78 5.02
N VAL A 53 -1.91 -1.07 3.77
CA VAL A 53 -0.99 -0.28 2.97
C VAL A 53 -1.66 0.07 1.65
N TRP A 54 -1.54 1.32 1.24
CA TRP A 54 -1.95 1.77 -0.09
C TRP A 54 -0.73 2.08 -0.94
N CYS A 55 -0.76 1.79 -2.24
CA CYS A 55 0.29 2.18 -3.18
C CYS A 55 -0.32 2.61 -4.51
N GLY A 56 0.28 3.63 -5.13
CA GLY A 56 -0.09 4.11 -6.46
C GLY A 56 0.99 3.84 -7.49
N LEU A 57 0.61 3.51 -8.71
CA LEU A 57 1.48 3.29 -9.86
C LEU A 57 1.03 4.20 -10.99
N LEU A 58 1.92 5.09 -11.41
CA LEU A 58 1.79 5.88 -12.63
C LEU A 58 2.67 5.27 -13.73
N HIS A 59 2.55 5.80 -14.95
CA HIS A 59 3.32 5.32 -16.10
C HIS A 59 4.85 5.49 -15.94
N ASP A 60 5.30 6.50 -15.18
CA ASP A 60 6.69 6.91 -15.02
C ASP A 60 7.25 6.71 -13.61
N ARG A 61 6.39 6.52 -12.61
CA ARG A 61 6.80 6.43 -11.19
C ARG A 61 5.80 5.68 -10.32
N ILE A 62 6.29 5.29 -9.15
CA ILE A 62 5.50 4.70 -8.08
C ILE A 62 5.28 5.78 -7.01
N ILE A 63 4.03 5.96 -6.58
CA ILE A 63 3.72 6.71 -5.37
C ILE A 63 4.04 5.81 -4.19
N TRP A 64 4.84 6.33 -3.26
CA TRP A 64 5.32 5.55 -2.13
C TRP A 64 4.18 4.93 -1.31
N PRO A 65 4.40 3.76 -0.70
CA PRO A 65 3.39 3.12 0.11
C PRO A 65 2.96 4.00 1.28
N PHE A 66 1.66 4.19 1.45
CA PHE A 66 1.06 4.86 2.60
C PHE A 66 0.57 3.81 3.60
N PHE A 67 1.01 3.93 4.86
CA PHE A 67 0.62 3.02 5.93
C PHE A 67 -0.53 3.63 6.73
N PHE A 68 -1.67 2.94 6.74
CA PHE A 68 -2.79 3.39 7.54
C PHE A 68 -2.53 3.16 9.03
N PRO A 69 -2.89 4.14 9.89
CA PRO A 69 -2.76 3.99 11.34
C PRO A 69 -3.81 3.03 11.91
N GLU A 70 -4.96 2.90 11.25
CA GLU A 70 -6.01 1.94 11.59
C GLU A 70 -5.91 0.68 10.70
N GLU A 71 -6.42 -0.46 11.19
CA GLU A 71 -6.39 -1.73 10.44
C GLU A 71 -7.24 -1.72 9.15
N THR A 72 -8.10 -0.71 8.97
CA THR A 72 -9.00 -0.62 7.82
C THR A 72 -9.01 0.82 7.34
N ALA A 73 -8.79 1.03 6.04
CA ALA A 73 -8.94 2.33 5.42
C ALA A 73 -10.42 2.74 5.51
N ARG A 74 -10.73 3.70 6.39
CA ARG A 74 -12.05 4.33 6.46
C ARG A 74 -12.13 5.43 5.40
N SER A 75 -13.35 5.76 4.98
CA SER A 75 -13.57 6.69 3.88
C SER A 75 -12.97 8.08 4.12
N ASP A 76 -12.96 8.54 5.37
CA ASP A 76 -12.35 9.81 5.80
C ASP A 76 -10.82 9.73 5.73
N THR A 77 -10.23 8.69 6.32
CA THR A 77 -8.77 8.49 6.31
C THR A 77 -8.23 8.26 4.89
N TYR A 78 -9.02 7.62 4.04
CA TYR A 78 -8.68 7.43 2.63
C TYR A 78 -8.71 8.76 1.87
N LEU A 79 -9.71 9.62 2.12
CA LEU A 79 -9.77 10.95 1.52
C LEU A 79 -8.60 11.81 1.99
N ASP A 80 -8.31 11.83 3.29
CA ASP A 80 -7.16 12.54 3.86
C ASP A 80 -5.85 12.06 3.23
N MET A 81 -5.69 10.75 3.02
CA MET A 81 -4.54 10.18 2.32
C MET A 81 -4.46 10.69 0.86
N LEU A 82 -5.57 10.71 0.13
CA LEU A 82 -5.57 11.24 -1.24
C LEU A 82 -5.17 12.73 -1.27
N GLU A 83 -5.75 13.55 -0.41
CA GLU A 83 -5.55 15.00 -0.40
C GLU A 83 -4.17 15.41 0.12
N ILE A 84 -3.72 14.80 1.22
CA ILE A 84 -2.51 15.21 1.92
C ILE A 84 -1.28 14.52 1.35
N PHE A 85 -1.41 13.28 0.87
CA PHE A 85 -0.27 12.47 0.43
C PHE A 85 -0.21 12.27 -1.09
N VAL A 86 -1.32 11.95 -1.76
CA VAL A 86 -1.30 11.57 -3.19
C VAL A 86 -1.24 12.78 -4.12
N PHE A 87 -2.13 13.76 -3.98
CA PHE A 87 -2.19 14.89 -4.91
C PHE A 87 -0.87 15.68 -5.01
N PRO A 88 -0.17 16.01 -3.91
CA PRO A 88 1.11 16.71 -4.00
C PRO A 88 2.15 15.95 -4.85
N GLN A 89 2.18 14.62 -4.77
CA GLN A 89 3.12 13.79 -5.54
C GLN A 89 2.76 13.72 -7.03
N THR A 90 1.50 13.93 -7.38
CA THR A 90 1.03 13.94 -8.77
C THR A 90 1.23 15.29 -9.47
N GLU A 91 1.24 16.41 -8.75
CA GLU A 91 1.40 17.75 -9.35
C GLU A 91 2.87 18.08 -9.70
N ASP A 92 3.83 17.43 -9.04
CA ASP A 92 5.27 17.63 -9.26
C ASP A 92 5.78 17.19 -10.66
N SER A 93 4.99 16.47 -11.47
CA SER A 93 5.41 16.03 -12.83
C SER A 93 5.57 17.16 -13.85
N SER A 94 5.11 18.38 -13.54
CA SER A 94 5.25 19.50 -14.48
C SER A 94 6.65 20.15 -14.43
N SER A 95 7.52 19.78 -13.49
CA SER A 95 8.89 20.28 -13.42
C SER A 95 9.91 19.14 -13.56
N SER A 96 10.49 19.04 -14.76
CA SER A 96 11.66 18.21 -15.03
C SER A 96 12.80 18.55 -14.06
N GLY A 97 13.19 17.60 -13.22
CA GLY A 97 14.41 17.72 -12.41
C GLY A 97 14.43 16.68 -11.31
N TRP A 98 15.45 15.83 -11.31
CA TRP A 98 15.75 14.92 -10.21
C TRP A 98 15.68 15.66 -8.87
N GLY A 99 14.62 15.42 -8.10
CA GLY A 99 14.43 15.92 -6.75
C GLY A 99 14.45 14.74 -5.80
N THR A 100 15.54 14.59 -5.04
CA THR A 100 15.63 13.66 -3.92
C THR A 100 14.61 14.04 -2.84
N ALA A 101 13.42 13.44 -2.88
CA ALA A 101 12.51 13.44 -1.74
C ALA A 101 12.99 12.39 -0.74
N THR A 102 14.01 12.74 0.05
CA THR A 102 14.24 12.07 1.33
C THR A 102 13.08 12.53 2.23
N GLN A 103 11.96 11.82 2.19
CA GLN A 103 10.91 12.03 3.17
C GLN A 103 11.41 11.42 4.48
N GLU A 104 11.94 12.29 5.34
CA GLU A 104 12.19 11.99 6.74
C GLU A 104 10.96 11.27 7.32
N PHE A 105 11.19 10.16 8.03
CA PHE A 105 10.15 9.47 8.78
C PHE A 105 9.50 10.46 9.75
N GLY A 106 8.39 11.06 9.31
CA GLY A 106 7.49 11.84 10.14
C GLY A 106 6.92 10.89 11.18
N SER A 107 7.60 10.81 12.32
CA SER A 107 7.09 10.17 13.52
C SER A 107 5.71 10.77 13.79
N ALA A 108 4.66 10.01 13.52
CA ALA A 108 3.31 10.30 13.97
C ALA A 108 3.27 10.17 15.50
N LYS A 109 3.90 11.12 16.18
CA LYS A 109 3.70 11.39 17.59
C LYS A 109 2.53 12.35 17.67
N GLY A 110 1.40 11.82 18.11
CA GLY A 110 0.32 12.62 18.65
C GLY A 110 -0.89 12.70 17.74
N PHE A 111 -1.69 11.66 17.74
CA PHE A 111 -3.13 11.87 17.84
C PHE A 111 -3.60 11.12 19.08
N ARG A 112 -4.18 11.87 20.01
CA ARG A 112 -4.72 11.42 21.29
C ARG A 112 -6.19 11.07 21.11
#